data_AF-A0A971T2K6-F1
#
_entry.id   AF-A0A971T2K6-F1
#
_cell.length_a   1.000
_cell.length_b   1.000
_cell.length_c   1.000
_cell.angle_alpha   90.00
_cell.angle_beta   90.00
_cell.angle_gamma   90.00
#
_symmetry.space_group_name_H-M   'P 1'
#
loop_
_entity.id
_entity.type
_entity.pdbx_description
1 polymer ?
#
loop_
_entity_poly.entity_id
_entity_poly.type
_entity_poly.pdbx_seq_one_letter_code
_entity_poly.pdbx_strand_id
1 'polypeptide(L)'
;MRTISPQFIQDLKSGQLSFFLNQTRHDPDICMEIRKDYISMYYKGGCALRIEQRGKGYSFHFDSKYCLNKGNDEKAAFFEGL
;
A
#
# COMPACT_ATOMS: atom_id res chain seq x y z
N MET A 1 -20.12 -4.90 -8.23
CA MET A 1 -18.77 -5.42 -7.92
C MET A 1 -17.95 -4.32 -7.26
N ARG A 2 -17.21 -4.64 -6.19
CA ARG A 2 -16.23 -3.72 -5.57
C ARG A 2 -14.91 -3.90 -6.32
N THR A 3 -14.73 -3.21 -7.44
CA THR A 3 -13.53 -3.39 -8.28
C THR A 3 -12.91 -2.06 -8.66
N ILE A 4 -11.58 -2.01 -8.56
CA ILE A 4 -10.74 -0.96 -9.12
C ILE A 4 -10.90 -0.87 -10.65
N SER A 5 -10.53 0.27 -11.22
CA SER A 5 -10.69 0.53 -12.65
C SER A 5 -9.81 -0.37 -13.52
N PRO A 6 -10.16 -0.59 -14.80
CA PRO A 6 -9.32 -1.35 -15.73
C PRO A 6 -7.90 -0.80 -15.87
N GLN A 7 -7.74 0.53 -15.86
CA GLN A 7 -6.42 1.17 -15.88
C GLN A 7 -5.60 0.81 -14.63
N PHE A 8 -6.22 0.81 -13.45
CA PHE A 8 -5.57 0.40 -12.22
C PHE A 8 -5.10 -1.07 -12.30
N ILE A 9 -5.94 -1.97 -12.82
CA ILE A 9 -5.57 -3.37 -13.03
C ILE A 9 -4.39 -3.49 -14.00
N GLN A 10 -4.38 -2.73 -15.08
CA GLN A 10 -3.27 -2.73 -16.04
C GLN A 10 -1.98 -2.21 -15.40
N ASP A 11 -2.07 -1.13 -14.64
CA ASP A 11 -0.92 -0.55 -13.95
C ASP A 11 -0.34 -1.50 -12.88
N LEU A 12 -1.19 -2.29 -12.20
CA LEU A 12 -0.77 -3.35 -11.29
C LEU A 12 -0.11 -4.53 -12.00
N LYS A 13 -0.56 -4.91 -13.19
CA LYS A 13 -0.02 -6.06 -13.92
C LYS A 13 1.31 -5.77 -14.59
N SER A 14 1.43 -4.61 -15.23
CA SER A 14 2.57 -4.31 -16.12
C SER A 14 2.95 -2.83 -16.18
N GLY A 15 2.29 -1.96 -15.40
CA GLY A 15 2.58 -0.53 -15.40
C GLY A 15 3.29 -0.09 -14.13
N GLN A 16 3.03 1.17 -13.73
CA GLN A 16 3.74 1.83 -12.64
C GLN A 16 3.48 1.26 -11.24
N LEU A 17 2.47 0.39 -11.08
CA LEU A 17 2.16 -0.28 -9.81
C LEU A 17 2.61 -1.75 -9.79
N SER A 18 3.24 -2.25 -10.86
CA SER A 18 3.68 -3.64 -10.98
C SER A 18 4.66 -4.07 -9.88
N PHE A 19 5.47 -3.13 -9.38
CA PHE A 19 6.34 -3.35 -8.24
C PHE A 19 5.56 -3.91 -7.03
N PHE A 20 4.44 -3.29 -6.65
CA PHE A 20 3.66 -3.68 -5.48
C PHE A 20 3.04 -5.07 -5.62
N LEU A 21 2.52 -5.39 -6.81
CA LEU A 21 2.00 -6.74 -7.09
C LEU A 21 3.12 -7.79 -7.04
N ASN A 22 4.31 -7.45 -7.53
CA ASN A 22 5.46 -8.35 -7.46
C ASN A 22 5.93 -8.56 -6.02
N GLN A 23 5.92 -7.54 -5.16
CA GLN A 23 6.25 -7.73 -3.74
C GLN A 23 5.31 -8.74 -3.07
N THR A 24 4.00 -8.63 -3.27
CA THR A 24 3.03 -9.59 -2.73
C THR A 24 3.21 -11.02 -3.24
N ARG A 25 3.75 -11.20 -4.46
CA ARG A 25 4.00 -12.54 -5.01
C ARG A 25 5.24 -13.23 -4.45
N HIS A 26 6.25 -12.47 -4.04
CA HIS A 26 7.54 -13.00 -3.62
C HIS A 26 7.74 -13.00 -2.10
N ASP A 27 6.99 -12.18 -1.36
CA ASP A 27 7.06 -12.10 0.09
C ASP A 27 5.79 -12.70 0.73
N PRO A 28 5.89 -13.85 1.43
CA PRO A 28 4.74 -14.48 2.08
C PRO A 28 4.18 -13.68 3.27
N ASP A 29 4.93 -12.74 3.84
CA ASP A 29 4.45 -11.87 4.92
C ASP A 29 3.60 -10.70 4.38
N ILE A 30 3.56 -10.50 3.06
CA ILE A 30 2.80 -9.44 2.39
C ILE A 30 1.53 -10.00 1.77
N CYS A 31 0.38 -9.43 2.14
CA CYS A 31 -0.90 -9.70 1.51
C CYS A 31 -1.44 -8.45 0.81
N MET A 32 -2.05 -8.60 -0.37
CA MET A 32 -2.74 -7.52 -1.08
C MET A 32 -4.24 -7.79 -1.14
N GLU A 33 -5.03 -6.83 -0.69
CA GLU A 33 -6.48 -6.82 -0.87
C GLU A 33 -6.90 -5.78 -1.91
N ILE A 34 -7.78 -6.18 -2.82
CA ILE A 34 -8.45 -5.28 -3.76
C ILE A 34 -9.81 -4.90 -3.18
N ARG A 35 -10.07 -3.60 -3.10
CA ARG A 35 -11.37 -3.03 -2.70
C ARG A 35 -11.90 -2.14 -3.83
N LYS A 36 -13.02 -1.45 -3.61
CA LYS A 36 -13.77 -0.79 -4.71
C LYS A 36 -12.91 0.18 -5.52
N ASP A 37 -12.09 0.97 -4.88
CA ASP A 37 -11.38 2.12 -5.47
C ASP A 37 -9.92 2.22 -5.02
N TYR A 38 -9.48 1.24 -4.23
CA TYR A 38 -8.13 1.18 -3.70
C TYR A 38 -7.68 -0.27 -3.51
N ILE A 39 -6.37 -0.42 -3.35
CA ILE A 39 -5.75 -1.63 -2.83
C ILE A 39 -5.12 -1.35 -1.47
N SER A 40 -5.04 -2.37 -0.64
CA SER A 40 -4.32 -2.31 0.64
C SER A 40 -3.32 -3.45 0.71
N MET A 41 -2.10 -3.12 1.10
CA MET A 41 -1.03 -4.06 1.36
C MET A 41 -0.85 -4.21 2.85
N TYR A 42 -0.96 -5.44 3.33
CA TYR A 42 -0.81 -5.81 4.72
C TYR A 42 0.53 -6.49 4.92
N TYR A 43 1.24 -6.08 5.97
CA TYR A 43 2.48 -6.70 6.42
C TYR A 43 2.34 -7.09 7.89
N LYS A 44 2.57 -8.37 8.19
CA LYS A 44 2.51 -8.94 9.56
C LYS A 44 1.23 -8.55 10.34
N GLY A 45 0.09 -8.63 9.66
CA GLY A 45 -1.23 -8.42 10.28
C GLY A 45 -1.71 -6.96 10.38
N GLY A 46 -0.95 -5.97 9.88
CA GLY A 46 -1.41 -4.59 9.80
C GLY A 46 -1.32 -4.01 8.40
N CYS A 47 -2.14 -3.00 8.11
CA CYS A 47 -2.17 -2.29 6.83
C CYS A 47 -0.96 -1.36 6.74
N ALA A 48 0.03 -1.70 5.91
CA ALA A 48 1.25 -0.93 5.75
C ALA A 48 1.13 0.15 4.66
N LEU A 49 0.40 -0.15 3.58
CA LEU A 49 0.25 0.78 2.46
C LEU A 49 -1.16 0.67 1.86
N ARG A 50 -1.80 1.81 1.63
CA ARG A 50 -2.99 1.91 0.78
C ARG A 50 -2.67 2.73 -0.46
N ILE A 51 -3.11 2.24 -1.61
CA ILE A 51 -2.96 2.92 -2.91
C ILE A 51 -4.35 3.18 -3.47
N GLU A 52 -4.67 4.45 -3.68
CA GLU A 52 -5.98 4.90 -4.16
C GLU A 52 -5.83 5.58 -5.52
N GLN A 53 -6.78 5.36 -6.43
CA GLN A 53 -6.77 6.07 -7.71
C GLN A 53 -7.32 7.50 -7.52
N ARG A 54 -6.56 8.51 -7.96
CA ARG A 54 -6.95 9.92 -7.90
C ARG A 54 -6.74 10.57 -9.26
N GLY A 55 -7.84 10.80 -9.99
CA GLY A 55 -7.79 11.35 -11.35
C GLY A 55 -6.97 10.46 -12.28
N LYS A 56 -5.90 11.02 -12.88
CA LYS A 56 -4.96 10.30 -13.76
C LYS A 56 -3.80 9.63 -13.02
N GLY A 57 -3.71 9.77 -11.70
CA GLY A 57 -2.62 9.25 -10.90
C GLY A 57 -3.09 8.42 -9.71
N TYR A 58 -2.17 8.21 -8.77
CA TYR A 58 -2.41 7.44 -7.54
C TYR A 58 -1.94 8.23 -6.32
N SER A 59 -2.66 8.07 -5.21
CA SER A 59 -2.25 8.52 -3.89
C SER A 59 -1.81 7.33 -3.05
N PHE A 60 -0.78 7.53 -2.25
CA PHE A 60 -0.17 6.53 -1.39
C PHE A 60 -0.33 6.95 0.07
N HIS A 61 -0.91 6.08 0.88
CA HIS A 61 -1.03 6.27 2.33
C HIS A 61 -0.24 5.15 3.01
N PHE A 62 0.94 5.49 3.53
CA PHE A 62 1.83 4.55 4.21
C PHE A 62 1.72 4.73 5.72
N ASP A 63 1.66 3.64 6.46
CA ASP A 63 1.65 3.67 7.93
C ASP A 63 3.09 3.81 8.45
N SER A 64 3.40 4.99 8.98
CA SER A 64 4.73 5.40 9.41
C SER A 64 5.34 4.46 10.45
N LYS A 65 4.53 3.71 11.20
CA LYS A 65 5.03 2.77 12.22
C LYS A 65 5.92 1.67 11.65
N TYR A 66 5.79 1.37 10.35
CA TYR A 66 6.64 0.40 9.65
C TYR A 66 8.01 0.97 9.26
N CYS A 67 8.21 2.29 9.39
CA CYS A 67 9.53 2.94 9.28
C CYS A 67 10.22 3.05 10.65
N LEU A 68 9.53 2.74 11.74
CA LEU A 68 10.07 2.84 13.09
C LEU A 68 10.62 1.49 13.53
N ASN A 69 11.89 1.44 13.89
CA ASN A 69 12.44 0.28 14.57
C ASN A 69 11.75 0.14 15.93
N LYS A 70 11.25 -1.05 16.26
CA LYS A 70 10.74 -1.36 17.61
C LYS A 70 11.82 -1.00 18.62
N GLY A 71 11.56 0.02 19.44
CA GLY A 71 12.51 0.58 20.40
C GLY A 71 12.93 2.04 20.14
N ASN A 72 12.38 2.69 19.10
CA ASN A 72 12.59 4.13 18.82
C ASN A 72 11.24 4.86 18.65
N ASP A 73 10.23 4.37 19.37
CA ASP A 73 8.82 4.79 19.28
C ASP A 73 8.62 6.27 19.64
N GLU A 74 9.61 6.90 20.28
CA GLU A 74 9.65 8.35 20.53
C GLU A 74 9.63 9.19 19.24
N LYS A 75 10.11 8.65 18.11
CA LYS A 75 10.06 9.33 16.81
C LYS A 75 8.75 9.13 16.05
N ALA A 76 7.82 8.29 16.55
CA ALA A 76 6.50 8.12 15.92
C ALA A 76 5.74 9.46 15.88
N ALA A 77 5.77 10.20 16.99
CA ALA A 77 5.10 11.50 17.11
C ALA A 77 5.64 12.56 16.14
N PHE A 78 6.89 12.43 15.69
CA PHE A 78 7.48 13.34 14.70
C PHE A 78 6.86 13.18 13.31
N PHE A 79 6.45 11.96 12.93
CA PHE A 79 5.83 11.69 11.63
C PHE A 79 4.31 11.92 11.61
N GLU A 80 3.64 11.87 12.76
CA GLU A 80 2.19 12.15 12.88
C GLU A 80 1.87 13.66 12.88
N GLY A 81 2.88 14.52 13.05
CA GLY A 81 2.74 15.98 13.09
C GLY A 81 3.17 16.73 11.82
N LEU A 82 3.59 16.01 10.78
CA LEU A 82 3.95 16.54 9.45
C LEU A 82 2.78 16.39 8.47
#